data_AF-A0A060LYB6-F1
#
_entry.id   AF-A0A060LYB6-F1
#
_cell.length_a   1.000
_cell.length_b   1.000
_cell.length_c   1.000
_cell.angle_alpha   90.00
_cell.angle_beta   90.00
_cell.angle_gamma   90.00
#
_symmetry.space_group_name_H-M   'P 1'
#
loop_
_entity.id
_entity.type
_entity.pdbx_description
1 polymer ?
#
loop_
_entity_poly.entity_id
_entity_poly.type
_entity_poly.pdbx_seq_one_letter_code
_entity_poly.pdbx_strand_id
1 'polypeptide(L)'
;MNYDMIRCDMNHPGDVTALQELLDTNQVHAQEIKAIIAQTEGDGYARGYATLAFQQLLSERLDISQEEVFASIPMMMIGKTGGLMTPHFTLFLKKESNQVGDGTKRFSFGVQSTRPLRKEEIGTLTQVDLVREAVEVAMKEANIEQPEDVKCVEIKCPWGEGGSLSKAAAALGSAVALGEVDRSKLIETSVNRDHSLYSTKTSVSAGQEQVAVRVIVMGNSATSVSELKIGAGVMGDALDLVGLQQAFEDVGLKADGFLTKAQQERVIQVFVNAGADALPDIRGQRHTMHTDALSMHAGILAKAVANAVVGSYVGETRILCSAGSEHQGPQGANLIAPIVRIVGGVA
;
A
#
# COMPACT_ATOMS: atom_id res chain seq x y z
N MET A 1 1.87 20.82 7.77
CA MET A 1 2.28 19.49 8.29
C MET A 1 3.41 18.97 7.44
N ASN A 2 4.42 18.33 8.04
CA ASN A 2 5.49 17.64 7.32
C ASN A 2 5.24 16.12 7.37
N TYR A 3 5.30 15.47 6.21
CA TYR A 3 5.13 14.03 6.07
C TYR A 3 6.41 13.44 5.49
N ASP A 4 6.87 12.32 6.04
CA ASP A 4 8.07 11.65 5.57
C ASP A 4 7.92 10.13 5.60
N MET A 5 8.81 9.45 4.90
CA MET A 5 8.86 8.00 4.84
C MET A 5 10.28 7.49 4.91
N ILE A 6 10.48 6.49 5.77
CA ILE A 6 11.77 5.84 5.92
C ILE A 6 11.60 4.36 5.64
N ARG A 7 12.36 3.85 4.67
CA ARG A 7 12.43 2.43 4.32
C ARG A 7 13.65 1.81 5.00
N CYS A 8 13.42 0.73 5.74
CA CYS A 8 14.44 0.02 6.51
C CYS A 8 14.44 -1.46 6.16
N ASP A 9 15.62 -2.07 6.17
CA ASP A 9 15.78 -3.49 5.89
C ASP A 9 15.34 -4.34 7.09
N MET A 10 14.99 -5.60 6.82
CA MET A 10 14.70 -6.61 7.84
C MET A 10 15.51 -7.87 7.55
N ASN A 11 16.23 -8.38 8.55
CA ASN A 11 16.94 -9.66 8.42
C ASN A 11 16.03 -10.88 8.64
N HIS A 12 14.90 -10.69 9.31
CA HIS A 12 13.86 -11.70 9.54
C HIS A 12 12.54 -11.01 9.98
N PRO A 13 11.37 -11.69 10.04
CA PRO A 13 10.09 -11.03 10.32
C PRO A 13 10.02 -10.24 11.64
N GLY A 14 10.71 -10.68 12.70
CA GLY A 14 10.77 -9.96 13.97
C GLY A 14 11.88 -8.91 14.08
N ASP A 15 12.58 -8.58 12.99
CA ASP A 15 13.72 -7.67 13.04
C ASP A 15 13.25 -6.21 13.05
N VAL A 16 13.36 -5.59 14.23
CA VAL A 16 13.06 -4.17 14.45
C VAL A 16 14.32 -3.37 14.81
N THR A 17 15.52 -3.92 14.58
CA THR A 17 16.80 -3.32 15.00
C THR A 17 17.01 -1.95 14.33
N ALA A 18 16.70 -1.82 13.04
CA ALA A 18 16.79 -0.53 12.35
C ALA A 18 15.84 0.53 12.93
N LEU A 19 14.61 0.14 13.34
CA LEU A 19 13.70 1.06 14.01
C LEU A 19 14.21 1.43 15.40
N GLN A 20 14.72 0.45 16.14
CA GLN A 20 15.31 0.68 17.46
C GLN A 20 16.46 1.69 17.39
N GLU A 21 17.35 1.55 16.41
CA GLU A 21 18.46 2.49 16.17
C GLU A 21 17.96 3.90 15.84
N LEU A 22 16.96 4.04 14.97
CA LEU A 22 16.36 5.34 14.64
C LEU A 22 15.75 6.04 15.87
N LEU A 23 15.15 5.27 16.78
CA LEU A 23 14.59 5.77 18.03
C LEU A 23 15.69 6.10 19.05
N ASP A 24 16.70 5.24 19.20
CA ASP A 24 17.82 5.43 20.15
C ASP A 24 18.69 6.64 19.79
N THR A 25 18.86 6.89 18.48
CA THR A 25 19.62 8.03 17.97
C THR A 25 18.78 9.31 17.82
N ASN A 26 17.49 9.27 18.19
CA ASN A 26 16.53 10.38 18.03
C ASN A 26 16.40 10.90 16.59
N GLN A 27 16.68 10.06 15.58
CA GLN A 27 16.39 10.38 14.19
C GLN A 27 14.88 10.33 13.91
N VAL A 28 14.17 9.47 14.63
CA VAL A 28 12.70 9.36 14.63
C VAL A 28 12.22 9.39 16.07
N HIS A 29 11.12 10.10 16.33
CA HIS A 29 10.41 9.98 17.60
C HIS A 29 9.21 9.05 17.44
N ALA A 30 8.97 8.17 18.42
CA ALA A 30 7.92 7.16 18.32
C ALA A 30 6.52 7.78 18.09
N GLN A 31 6.27 8.97 18.63
CA GLN A 31 5.02 9.73 18.47
C GLN A 31 4.79 10.22 17.03
N GLU A 32 5.84 10.32 16.22
CA GLU A 32 5.76 10.74 14.82
C GLU A 32 5.31 9.58 13.90
N ILE A 33 5.45 8.33 14.35
CA ILE A 33 5.08 7.13 13.58
C ILE A 33 3.56 6.99 13.58
N LYS A 34 2.95 7.06 12.39
CA LYS A 34 1.48 6.97 12.22
C LYS A 34 1.03 5.69 11.53
N ALA A 35 1.90 5.05 10.77
CA ALA A 35 1.65 3.73 10.21
C ALA A 35 2.97 3.01 9.89
N ILE A 36 2.88 1.70 9.76
CA ILE A 36 3.99 0.84 9.34
C ILE A 36 3.45 -0.14 8.30
N ILE A 37 4.09 -0.20 7.14
CA ILE A 37 3.85 -1.26 6.17
C ILE A 37 5.14 -2.06 6.04
N ALA A 38 5.06 -3.39 6.21
CA ALA A 38 6.22 -4.26 6.07
C ALA A 38 5.95 -5.35 5.04
N GLN A 39 6.97 -5.61 4.22
CA GLN A 39 7.02 -6.79 3.37
C GLN A 39 7.76 -7.89 4.14
N THR A 40 7.00 -8.83 4.71
CA THR A 40 7.56 -9.90 5.54
C THR A 40 7.76 -11.18 4.71
N GLU A 41 8.86 -11.87 4.94
CA GLU A 41 9.01 -13.26 4.48
C GLU A 41 8.10 -14.21 5.27
N GLY A 42 7.89 -15.42 4.75
CA GLY A 42 7.08 -16.45 5.40
C GLY A 42 5.57 -16.30 5.17
N ASP A 43 4.78 -16.72 6.16
CA ASP A 43 3.35 -16.95 6.06
C ASP A 43 2.51 -16.04 6.98
N GLY A 44 1.30 -16.49 7.37
CA GLY A 44 0.43 -15.77 8.29
C GLY A 44 1.05 -15.57 9.68
N TYR A 45 1.79 -16.56 10.19
CA TYR A 45 2.42 -16.50 11.51
C TYR A 45 3.59 -15.52 11.51
N ALA A 46 4.37 -15.47 10.43
CA ALA A 46 5.45 -14.50 10.27
C ALA A 46 4.93 -13.05 10.32
N ARG A 47 3.77 -12.77 9.73
CA ARG A 47 3.10 -11.45 9.83
C ARG A 47 2.67 -11.12 11.26
N GLY A 48 2.09 -12.08 11.97
CA GLY A 48 1.72 -11.91 13.38
C GLY A 48 2.94 -11.67 14.26
N TYR A 49 4.03 -12.41 14.03
CA TYR A 49 5.29 -12.24 14.74
C TYR A 49 5.93 -10.86 14.49
N ALA A 50 5.97 -10.41 13.24
CA ALA A 50 6.43 -9.06 12.91
C ALA A 50 5.60 -8.00 13.65
N THR A 51 4.27 -8.12 13.60
CA THR A 51 3.35 -7.22 14.31
C THR A 51 3.67 -7.15 15.81
N LEU A 52 3.85 -8.30 16.45
CA LEU A 52 4.20 -8.38 17.87
C LEU A 52 5.55 -7.72 18.19
N ALA A 53 6.56 -7.92 17.33
CA ALA A 53 7.87 -7.30 17.52
C ALA A 53 7.81 -5.76 17.47
N PHE A 54 7.06 -5.19 16.53
CA PHE A 54 6.84 -3.74 16.48
C PHE A 54 6.02 -3.24 17.68
N GLN A 55 4.97 -3.97 18.08
CA GLN A 55 4.15 -3.63 19.25
C GLN A 55 5.00 -3.58 20.53
N GLN A 56 5.85 -4.58 20.76
CA GLN A 56 6.71 -4.64 21.94
C GLN A 56 7.63 -3.42 22.01
N LEU A 57 8.37 -3.13 20.94
CA LEU A 57 9.29 -2.00 20.91
C LEU A 57 8.56 -0.66 21.10
N LEU A 58 7.46 -0.44 20.38
CA LEU A 58 6.75 0.84 20.44
C LEU A 58 5.98 1.03 21.75
N SER A 59 5.50 -0.05 22.37
CA SER A 59 4.84 -0.01 23.69
C SER A 59 5.79 0.53 24.74
N GLU A 60 7.03 0.06 24.77
CA GLU A 60 8.08 0.56 25.68
C GLU A 60 8.43 2.03 25.42
N ARG A 61 8.42 2.47 24.17
CA ARG A 61 8.85 3.82 23.76
C ARG A 61 7.77 4.88 23.90
N LEU A 62 6.51 4.47 23.79
CA LEU A 62 5.34 5.34 23.92
C LEU A 62 4.74 5.31 25.33
N ASP A 63 5.18 4.37 26.20
CA ASP A 63 4.63 4.14 27.53
C ASP A 63 3.11 3.88 27.51
N ILE A 64 2.69 3.02 26.57
CA ILE A 64 1.30 2.56 26.41
C ILE A 64 1.30 1.05 26.18
N SER A 65 0.14 0.40 26.30
CA SER A 65 0.02 -1.04 26.07
C SER A 65 0.24 -1.41 24.59
N GLN A 66 0.63 -2.67 24.34
CA GLN A 66 0.73 -3.22 22.97
C GLN A 66 -0.61 -3.15 22.20
N GLU A 67 -1.73 -3.29 22.91
CA GLU A 67 -3.07 -3.17 22.33
C GLU A 67 -3.34 -1.73 21.88
N GLU A 68 -2.99 -0.73 22.70
CA GLU A 68 -3.11 0.69 22.34
C GLU A 68 -2.18 1.06 21.18
N VAL A 69 -0.94 0.53 21.13
CA VAL A 69 -0.06 0.67 19.96
C VAL A 69 -0.75 0.11 18.72
N PHE A 70 -1.30 -1.10 18.78
CA PHE A 70 -1.91 -1.73 17.63
C PHE A 70 -3.15 -0.99 17.13
N ALA A 71 -3.92 -0.38 18.04
CA ALA A 71 -5.10 0.40 17.74
C ALA A 71 -4.76 1.78 17.13
N SER A 72 -3.68 2.41 17.58
CA SER A 72 -3.29 3.76 17.18
C SER A 72 -2.32 3.82 16.00
N ILE A 73 -1.51 2.78 15.78
CA ILE A 73 -0.53 2.69 14.69
C ILE A 73 -0.91 1.51 13.78
N PRO A 74 -1.56 1.77 12.63
CA PRO A 74 -1.81 0.77 11.63
C PRO A 74 -0.55 0.08 11.11
N MET A 75 -0.37 -1.16 11.56
CA MET A 75 0.62 -2.11 11.09
C MET A 75 0.03 -3.01 9.98
N MET A 76 0.49 -2.81 8.74
CA MET A 76 0.12 -3.63 7.59
C MET A 76 1.28 -4.54 7.20
N MET A 77 1.28 -5.74 7.77
CA MET A 77 2.25 -6.78 7.42
C MET A 77 1.77 -7.48 6.15
N ILE A 78 2.46 -7.27 5.04
CA ILE A 78 2.20 -7.89 3.74
C ILE A 78 3.20 -9.03 3.58
N GLY A 79 2.71 -10.26 3.69
CA GLY A 79 3.56 -11.44 3.76
C GLY A 79 3.95 -11.98 2.38
N LYS A 80 4.98 -12.83 2.35
CA LYS A 80 5.53 -13.57 1.19
C LYS A 80 6.41 -12.70 0.28
N THR A 81 7.72 -12.74 0.50
CA THR A 81 8.77 -12.15 -0.34
C THR A 81 9.24 -13.14 -1.41
N GLY A 82 8.44 -13.31 -2.46
CA GLY A 82 8.78 -14.21 -3.57
C GLY A 82 9.85 -13.63 -4.51
N GLY A 83 10.71 -14.49 -5.07
CA GLY A 83 11.68 -14.10 -6.08
C GLY A 83 12.84 -13.27 -5.52
N LEU A 84 13.07 -12.08 -6.10
CA LEU A 84 14.17 -11.17 -5.74
C LEU A 84 13.79 -10.17 -4.63
N MET A 85 12.57 -10.25 -4.13
CA MET A 85 12.02 -9.25 -3.22
C MET A 85 12.72 -9.29 -1.86
N THR A 86 13.22 -8.13 -1.42
CA THR A 86 13.92 -7.99 -0.14
C THR A 86 12.92 -7.71 0.99
N PRO A 87 12.94 -8.47 2.10
CA PRO A 87 12.17 -8.12 3.30
C PRO A 87 12.57 -6.75 3.85
N HIS A 88 11.57 -5.92 4.13
CA HIS A 88 11.79 -4.54 4.59
C HIS A 88 10.51 -3.99 5.23
N PHE A 89 10.63 -2.90 5.98
CA PHE A 89 9.48 -2.10 6.42
C PHE A 89 9.63 -0.65 6.00
N THR A 90 8.49 0.04 5.98
CA THR A 90 8.41 1.47 5.70
C THR A 90 7.62 2.14 6.80
N LEU A 91 8.24 3.13 7.44
CA LEU A 91 7.63 3.99 8.44
C LEU A 91 6.94 5.16 7.75
N PHE A 92 5.74 5.49 8.21
CA PHE A 92 5.00 6.67 7.80
C PHE A 92 5.05 7.69 8.93
N LEU A 93 5.76 8.80 8.70
CA LEU A 93 6.05 9.80 9.72
C LEU A 93 5.24 11.07 9.47
N LYS A 94 4.66 11.63 10.54
CA LYS A 94 3.93 12.90 10.52
C LYS A 94 4.48 13.80 11.62
N LYS A 95 5.02 14.95 11.22
CA LYS A 95 5.61 15.96 12.11
C LYS A 95 4.88 17.30 11.94
N GLU A 96 4.72 18.01 13.04
CA GLU A 96 4.33 19.41 12.98
C GLU A 96 5.45 20.22 12.35
N SER A 97 5.09 21.24 11.56
CA SER A 97 6.06 22.15 10.95
C SER A 97 5.47 23.54 10.92
N ASN A 98 6.31 24.52 11.27
CA ASN A 98 6.00 25.94 11.17
C ASN A 98 6.23 26.49 9.76
N GLN A 99 6.75 25.67 8.83
CA GLN A 99 6.90 26.08 7.44
C GLN A 99 5.52 26.22 6.79
N VAL A 100 5.36 27.28 6.01
CA VAL A 100 4.19 27.51 5.17
C VAL A 100 4.52 26.98 3.77
N GLY A 101 3.68 26.07 3.27
CA GLY A 101 3.82 25.54 1.91
C GLY A 101 3.69 26.66 0.87
N ASP A 102 4.35 26.50 -0.26
CA ASP A 102 4.30 27.44 -1.41
C ASP A 102 3.05 27.25 -2.27
N GLY A 103 2.08 26.45 -1.81
CA GLY A 103 0.87 26.06 -2.55
C GLY A 103 1.08 24.87 -3.51
N THR A 104 2.32 24.40 -3.71
CA THR A 104 2.59 23.18 -4.47
C THR A 104 2.12 21.98 -3.68
N LYS A 105 1.36 21.08 -4.33
CA LYS A 105 0.92 19.83 -3.69
C LYS A 105 2.12 18.90 -3.45
N ARG A 106 2.33 18.52 -2.18
CA ARG A 106 3.39 17.61 -1.71
C ARG A 106 2.78 16.40 -1.02
N PHE A 107 3.58 15.34 -0.86
CA PHE A 107 3.13 14.09 -0.25
C PHE A 107 2.44 14.33 1.10
N SER A 108 1.30 13.68 1.26
CA SER A 108 0.51 13.67 2.48
C SER A 108 -0.19 12.33 2.60
N PHE A 109 -0.39 11.88 3.82
CA PHE A 109 -1.19 10.68 4.08
C PHE A 109 -2.10 10.87 5.28
N GLY A 110 -3.13 10.05 5.33
CA GLY A 110 -4.06 9.95 6.45
C GLY A 110 -4.37 8.49 6.72
N VAL A 111 -4.71 8.19 7.97
CA VAL A 111 -4.77 6.83 8.47
C VAL A 111 -6.07 6.64 9.24
N GLN A 112 -6.83 5.60 8.88
CA GLN A 112 -8.06 5.31 9.58
C GLN A 112 -8.30 3.81 9.72
N SER A 113 -8.97 3.42 10.80
CA SER A 113 -9.51 2.08 10.97
C SER A 113 -11.04 2.13 11.07
N THR A 114 -11.69 1.09 10.54
CA THR A 114 -13.10 0.85 10.87
C THR A 114 -13.21 0.35 12.31
N ARG A 115 -14.44 0.27 12.84
CA ARG A 115 -14.72 -0.64 13.95
C ARG A 115 -14.37 -2.09 13.57
N PRO A 116 -14.20 -3.02 14.53
CA PRO A 116 -14.19 -4.45 14.23
C PRO A 116 -15.44 -4.86 13.44
N LEU A 117 -15.25 -5.68 12.41
CA LEU A 117 -16.33 -6.22 11.59
C LEU A 117 -16.89 -7.49 12.24
N ARG A 118 -18.19 -7.66 12.19
CA ARG A 118 -18.84 -8.94 12.50
C ARG A 118 -18.57 -9.92 11.36
N LYS A 119 -18.58 -11.22 11.67
CA LYS A 119 -18.27 -12.27 10.70
C LYS A 119 -19.17 -12.19 9.45
N GLU A 120 -20.46 -11.91 9.65
CA GLU A 120 -21.46 -11.77 8.60
C GLU A 120 -21.35 -10.48 7.77
N GLU A 121 -20.54 -9.51 8.20
CA GLU A 121 -20.32 -8.25 7.45
C GLU A 121 -19.14 -8.35 6.48
N ILE A 122 -18.25 -9.32 6.70
CA ILE A 122 -17.05 -9.51 5.88
C ILE A 122 -17.45 -9.92 4.46
N GLY A 123 -17.01 -9.14 3.48
CA GLY A 123 -17.27 -9.36 2.06
C GLY A 123 -18.64 -8.91 1.58
N THR A 124 -19.37 -8.12 2.37
CA THR A 124 -20.71 -7.61 2.04
C THR A 124 -20.69 -6.13 1.70
N LEU A 125 -21.83 -5.60 1.25
CA LEU A 125 -22.01 -4.16 1.08
C LEU A 125 -21.85 -3.38 2.40
N THR A 126 -22.04 -4.01 3.57
CA THR A 126 -21.76 -3.36 4.86
C THR A 126 -20.27 -3.04 4.98
N GLN A 127 -19.38 -3.95 4.58
CA GLN A 127 -17.95 -3.67 4.55
C GLN A 127 -17.60 -2.59 3.52
N VAL A 128 -18.25 -2.58 2.35
CA VAL A 128 -18.08 -1.51 1.35
C VAL A 128 -18.34 -0.14 1.98
N ASP A 129 -19.46 0.01 2.70
CA ASP A 129 -19.86 1.28 3.30
C ASP A 129 -18.92 1.71 4.44
N LEU A 130 -18.48 0.78 5.29
CA LEU A 130 -17.52 1.06 6.35
C LEU A 130 -16.16 1.50 5.79
N VAL A 131 -15.69 0.85 4.72
CA VAL A 131 -14.42 1.20 4.09
C VAL A 131 -14.51 2.53 3.36
N ARG A 132 -15.63 2.82 2.68
CA ARG A 132 -15.90 4.13 2.09
C ARG A 132 -15.74 5.24 3.12
N GLU A 133 -16.42 5.11 4.26
CA GLU A 133 -16.35 6.10 5.35
C GLU A 133 -14.91 6.25 5.88
N ALA A 134 -14.20 5.14 6.09
CA ALA A 134 -12.81 5.19 6.56
C ALA A 134 -11.88 5.91 5.56
N VAL A 135 -12.05 5.68 4.26
CA VAL A 135 -11.29 6.36 3.20
C VAL A 135 -11.61 7.86 3.17
N GLU A 136 -12.88 8.25 3.25
CA GLU A 136 -13.29 9.67 3.30
C GLU A 136 -12.71 10.39 4.53
N VAL A 137 -12.65 9.73 5.69
CA VAL A 137 -12.03 10.29 6.90
C VAL A 137 -10.51 10.37 6.76
N ALA A 138 -9.86 9.34 6.22
CA ALA A 138 -8.42 9.36 5.97
C ALA A 138 -8.02 10.44 4.96
N MET A 139 -8.82 10.69 3.92
CA MET A 139 -8.62 11.82 3.00
C MET A 139 -8.64 13.17 3.73
N LYS A 140 -9.61 13.38 4.63
CA LYS A 140 -9.68 14.60 5.45
C LYS A 140 -8.46 14.74 6.36
N GLU A 141 -8.02 13.67 7.01
CA GLU A 141 -6.82 13.69 7.86
C GLU A 141 -5.52 13.98 7.08
N ALA A 142 -5.48 13.56 5.81
CA ALA A 142 -4.41 13.86 4.87
C ALA A 142 -4.46 15.30 4.32
N ASN A 143 -5.53 16.05 4.60
CA ASN A 143 -5.84 17.33 3.95
C ASN A 143 -5.90 17.22 2.42
N ILE A 144 -6.52 16.15 1.92
CA ILE A 144 -6.76 15.93 0.49
C ILE A 144 -8.26 16.11 0.23
N GLU A 145 -8.61 17.19 -0.46
CA GLU A 145 -10.02 17.52 -0.74
C GLU A 145 -10.56 16.80 -1.98
N GLN A 146 -9.71 16.62 -2.99
CA GLN A 146 -10.13 16.13 -4.29
C GLN A 146 -9.63 14.69 -4.55
N PRO A 147 -10.49 13.75 -5.01
CA PRO A 147 -10.08 12.37 -5.27
C PRO A 147 -8.93 12.22 -6.28
N GLU A 148 -8.75 13.15 -7.22
CA GLU A 148 -7.64 13.15 -8.18
C GLU A 148 -6.26 13.29 -7.52
N ASP A 149 -6.21 13.94 -6.36
CA ASP A 149 -4.97 14.14 -5.60
C ASP A 149 -4.59 12.91 -4.77
N VAL A 150 -5.52 11.98 -4.54
CA VAL A 150 -5.22 10.64 -4.03
C VAL A 150 -4.51 9.86 -5.13
N LYS A 151 -3.40 9.22 -4.77
CA LYS A 151 -2.56 8.44 -5.69
C LYS A 151 -2.48 6.98 -5.30
N CYS A 152 -2.64 6.66 -4.02
CA CYS A 152 -2.67 5.28 -3.55
C CYS A 152 -3.52 5.16 -2.28
N VAL A 153 -4.28 4.08 -2.15
CA VAL A 153 -4.98 3.68 -0.94
C VAL A 153 -4.57 2.26 -0.60
N GLU A 154 -3.77 2.11 0.45
CA GLU A 154 -3.38 0.81 0.98
C GLU A 154 -4.39 0.39 2.05
N ILE A 155 -4.93 -0.81 1.89
CA ILE A 155 -5.94 -1.35 2.81
C ILE A 155 -5.50 -2.72 3.31
N LYS A 156 -5.65 -2.91 4.62
CA LYS A 156 -5.49 -4.21 5.26
C LYS A 156 -6.82 -4.62 5.88
N CYS A 157 -7.42 -5.70 5.38
CA CYS A 157 -8.72 -6.18 5.85
C CYS A 157 -8.65 -7.56 6.55
N PRO A 158 -9.69 -7.94 7.31
CA PRO A 158 -9.81 -9.29 7.88
C PRO A 158 -9.89 -10.34 6.78
N TRP A 159 -9.14 -11.46 6.93
CA TRP A 159 -9.23 -12.60 5.99
C TRP A 159 -10.52 -13.41 6.21
N GLY A 160 -10.77 -13.90 7.43
CA GLY A 160 -11.99 -14.66 7.77
C GLY A 160 -12.34 -15.81 6.81
N GLU A 161 -13.62 -16.22 6.79
CA GLU A 161 -14.15 -17.23 5.84
C GLU A 161 -14.32 -16.69 4.41
N GLY A 162 -14.03 -15.41 4.16
CA GLY A 162 -14.31 -14.72 2.91
C GLY A 162 -13.15 -13.87 2.38
N GLY A 163 -11.90 -14.31 2.51
CA GLY A 163 -10.71 -13.48 2.25
C GLY A 163 -10.73 -12.68 0.94
N SER A 164 -11.05 -13.33 -0.20
CA SER A 164 -11.19 -12.61 -1.48
C SER A 164 -12.41 -11.69 -1.54
N LEU A 165 -13.52 -12.06 -0.90
CA LEU A 165 -14.70 -11.17 -0.80
C LEU A 165 -14.41 -9.95 0.08
N SER A 166 -13.64 -10.12 1.16
CA SER A 166 -13.21 -9.02 2.04
C SER A 166 -12.32 -8.04 1.27
N LYS A 167 -11.35 -8.55 0.49
CA LYS A 167 -10.54 -7.71 -0.40
C LYS A 167 -11.41 -6.98 -1.42
N ALA A 168 -12.33 -7.69 -2.06
CA ALA A 168 -13.26 -7.15 -3.05
C ALA A 168 -14.12 -6.01 -2.48
N ALA A 169 -14.75 -6.24 -1.32
CA ALA A 169 -15.60 -5.25 -0.67
C ALA A 169 -14.80 -4.02 -0.22
N ALA A 170 -13.58 -4.21 0.31
CA ALA A 170 -12.70 -3.11 0.66
C ALA A 170 -12.26 -2.29 -0.56
N ALA A 171 -11.88 -2.95 -1.66
CA ALA A 171 -11.52 -2.27 -2.90
C ALA A 171 -12.69 -1.45 -3.47
N LEU A 172 -13.90 -2.02 -3.48
CA LEU A 172 -15.12 -1.30 -3.90
C LEU A 172 -15.46 -0.14 -2.96
N GLY A 173 -15.29 -0.29 -1.64
CA GLY A 173 -15.50 0.81 -0.68
C GLY A 173 -14.58 2.00 -0.98
N SER A 174 -13.31 1.72 -1.29
CA SER A 174 -12.37 2.75 -1.73
C SER A 174 -12.74 3.35 -3.08
N ALA A 175 -13.12 2.53 -4.06
CA ALA A 175 -13.55 3.01 -5.38
C ALA A 175 -14.75 3.96 -5.27
N VAL A 176 -15.69 3.68 -4.37
CA VAL A 176 -16.83 4.55 -4.08
C VAL A 176 -16.38 5.87 -3.44
N ALA A 177 -15.51 5.82 -2.43
CA ALA A 177 -15.01 7.03 -1.77
C ALA A 177 -14.23 7.95 -2.73
N LEU A 178 -13.54 7.36 -3.71
CA LEU A 178 -12.81 8.10 -4.74
C LEU A 178 -13.69 8.50 -5.94
N GLY A 179 -14.98 8.15 -5.94
CA GLY A 179 -15.91 8.47 -7.04
C GLY A 179 -15.70 7.67 -8.32
N GLU A 180 -14.85 6.64 -8.30
CA GLU A 180 -14.59 5.75 -9.45
C GLU A 180 -15.77 4.78 -9.69
N VAL A 181 -16.51 4.45 -8.63
CA VAL A 181 -17.69 3.59 -8.68
C VAL A 181 -18.87 4.25 -7.98
N ASP A 182 -20.03 4.25 -8.63
CA ASP A 182 -21.28 4.75 -8.03
C ASP A 182 -21.86 3.71 -7.06
N ARG A 183 -21.96 4.09 -5.77
CA ARG A 183 -22.48 3.23 -4.70
C ARG A 183 -23.88 2.69 -4.99
N SER A 184 -24.73 3.45 -5.68
CA SER A 184 -26.12 3.07 -5.98
C SER A 184 -26.22 1.92 -6.98
N LYS A 185 -25.15 1.67 -7.75
CA LYS A 185 -25.07 0.56 -8.71
C LYS A 185 -24.54 -0.73 -8.09
N LEU A 186 -24.02 -0.67 -6.86
CA LEU A 186 -23.49 -1.84 -6.16
C LEU A 186 -24.60 -2.66 -5.51
N ILE A 187 -24.63 -3.93 -5.87
CA ILE A 187 -25.46 -4.97 -5.25
C ILE A 187 -24.54 -6.07 -4.69
N GLU A 188 -25.07 -6.97 -3.87
CA GLU A 188 -24.26 -8.06 -3.27
C GLU A 188 -23.53 -8.90 -4.33
N THR A 189 -24.18 -9.15 -5.48
CA THR A 189 -23.56 -9.89 -6.58
C THR A 189 -22.53 -9.09 -7.38
N SER A 190 -22.31 -7.81 -7.09
CA SER A 190 -21.19 -7.05 -7.67
C SER A 190 -19.87 -7.51 -7.06
N VAL A 191 -19.86 -7.85 -5.76
CA VAL A 191 -18.66 -8.15 -4.99
C VAL A 191 -18.00 -9.43 -5.50
N ASN A 192 -16.76 -9.29 -5.95
CA ASN A 192 -15.89 -10.30 -6.55
C ASN A 192 -16.51 -11.04 -7.75
N ARG A 193 -17.34 -10.36 -8.54
CA ARG A 193 -18.00 -10.92 -9.74
C ARG A 193 -18.06 -9.94 -10.90
N ASP A 194 -18.46 -8.69 -10.64
CA ASP A 194 -18.47 -7.65 -11.67
C ASP A 194 -17.13 -6.91 -11.70
N HIS A 195 -16.19 -7.47 -12.45
CA HIS A 195 -14.85 -6.92 -12.58
C HIS A 195 -14.76 -5.69 -13.51
N SER A 196 -15.90 -5.17 -14.01
CA SER A 196 -15.94 -3.85 -14.64
C SER A 196 -15.88 -2.71 -13.62
N LEU A 197 -16.15 -3.01 -12.35
CA LEU A 197 -16.10 -2.09 -11.23
C LEU A 197 -14.77 -2.26 -10.52
N TYR A 198 -13.98 -1.20 -10.41
CA TYR A 198 -12.68 -1.25 -9.73
C TYR A 198 -12.20 0.15 -9.35
N SER A 199 -11.21 0.19 -8.45
CA SER A 199 -10.38 1.38 -8.22
C SER A 199 -9.04 1.20 -8.94
N THR A 200 -8.51 2.28 -9.53
CA THR A 200 -7.17 2.33 -10.13
C THR A 200 -6.07 2.76 -9.15
N LYS A 201 -6.44 3.03 -7.90
CA LYS A 201 -5.55 3.57 -6.87
C LYS A 201 -5.48 2.70 -5.61
N THR A 202 -6.24 1.61 -5.55
CA THR A 202 -6.42 0.83 -4.31
C THR A 202 -5.67 -0.49 -4.36
N SER A 203 -4.88 -0.75 -3.33
CA SER A 203 -4.21 -2.02 -3.06
C SER A 203 -4.79 -2.59 -1.76
N VAL A 204 -5.27 -3.83 -1.79
CA VAL A 204 -5.87 -4.48 -0.63
C VAL A 204 -5.14 -5.78 -0.32
N SER A 205 -4.69 -5.89 0.92
CA SER A 205 -4.19 -7.12 1.50
C SER A 205 -5.11 -7.61 2.62
N ALA A 206 -5.11 -8.91 2.89
CA ALA A 206 -5.93 -9.50 3.94
C ALA A 206 -5.08 -10.31 4.93
N GLY A 207 -5.45 -10.29 6.20
CA GLY A 207 -4.72 -10.91 7.31
C GLY A 207 -5.64 -11.58 8.33
N GLN A 208 -5.15 -12.63 8.99
CA GLN A 208 -5.88 -13.29 10.09
C GLN A 208 -5.73 -12.51 11.40
N GLU A 209 -4.66 -11.73 11.49
CA GLU A 209 -4.31 -10.83 12.59
C GLU A 209 -5.21 -9.58 12.67
N GLN A 210 -6.19 -9.43 11.77
CA GLN A 210 -7.01 -8.23 11.64
C GLN A 210 -8.49 -8.53 11.88
N VAL A 211 -9.11 -7.71 12.73
CA VAL A 211 -10.56 -7.75 13.00
C VAL A 211 -11.28 -6.50 12.49
N ALA A 212 -10.55 -5.43 12.22
CA ALA A 212 -11.01 -4.20 11.59
C ALA A 212 -10.31 -4.01 10.23
N VAL A 213 -10.87 -3.16 9.38
CA VAL A 213 -10.18 -2.72 8.17
C VAL A 213 -9.32 -1.51 8.51
N ARG A 214 -8.03 -1.55 8.15
CA ARG A 214 -7.09 -0.44 8.27
C ARG A 214 -6.86 0.17 6.90
N VAL A 215 -6.86 1.49 6.82
CA VAL A 215 -6.77 2.28 5.58
C VAL A 215 -5.65 3.30 5.74
N ILE A 216 -4.78 3.38 4.73
CA ILE A 216 -3.82 4.47 4.56
C ILE A 216 -4.11 5.10 3.21
N VAL A 217 -4.60 6.34 3.22
CA VAL A 217 -4.77 7.14 2.01
C VAL A 217 -3.52 7.96 1.80
N MET A 218 -2.94 7.89 0.60
CA MET A 218 -1.75 8.62 0.18
C MET A 218 -2.04 9.47 -1.04
N GLY A 219 -1.58 10.71 -1.02
CA GLY A 219 -1.75 11.63 -2.12
C GLY A 219 -0.87 12.86 -1.96
N ASN A 220 -1.26 13.94 -2.63
CA ASN A 220 -0.54 15.20 -2.55
C ASN A 220 -1.46 16.34 -2.10
N SER A 221 -1.09 17.04 -1.04
CA SER A 221 -1.83 18.17 -0.47
C SER A 221 -1.03 19.47 -0.59
N ALA A 222 -1.72 20.58 -0.90
CA ALA A 222 -1.12 21.91 -0.95
C ALA A 222 -0.72 22.45 0.44
N THR A 223 -1.23 21.84 1.52
CA THR A 223 -0.86 22.20 2.91
C THR A 223 0.28 21.36 3.47
N SER A 224 0.80 20.42 2.68
CA SER A 224 1.97 19.62 3.04
C SER A 224 3.25 20.36 2.67
N VAL A 225 4.24 20.31 3.57
CA VAL A 225 5.60 20.80 3.32
C VAL A 225 6.60 19.66 3.07
N SER A 226 6.10 18.45 2.82
CA SER A 226 6.94 17.28 2.56
C SER A 226 7.90 17.51 1.40
N GLU A 227 9.11 16.98 1.52
CA GLU A 227 10.06 16.85 0.41
C GLU A 227 9.74 15.68 -0.53
N LEU A 228 8.70 14.92 -0.21
CA LEU A 228 8.26 13.79 -1.00
C LEU A 228 7.09 14.19 -1.89
N LYS A 229 6.92 13.43 -2.97
CA LYS A 229 5.74 13.45 -3.83
C LYS A 229 5.39 12.02 -4.20
N ILE A 230 4.09 11.73 -4.32
CA ILE A 230 3.60 10.43 -4.79
C ILE A 230 2.94 10.59 -6.17
N GLY A 231 3.17 9.63 -7.06
CA GLY A 231 2.44 9.50 -8.32
C GLY A 231 1.60 8.23 -8.36
N ALA A 232 0.87 8.03 -9.45
CA ALA A 232 0.10 6.82 -9.70
C ALA A 232 0.10 6.47 -11.19
N GLY A 233 0.00 5.18 -11.49
CA GLY A 233 -0.24 4.67 -12.84
C GLY A 233 -0.67 3.22 -12.85
N VAL A 234 -1.07 2.75 -14.03
CA VAL A 234 -1.56 1.39 -14.25
C VAL A 234 -0.70 0.75 -15.34
N MET A 235 -0.05 -0.36 -15.00
CA MET A 235 0.48 -1.30 -15.98
C MET A 235 -0.67 -2.18 -16.44
N GLY A 236 -1.03 -2.14 -17.73
CA GLY A 236 -2.17 -2.91 -18.26
C GLY A 236 -1.99 -4.43 -18.17
N ASP A 237 -0.75 -4.90 -18.11
CA ASP A 237 -0.36 -6.27 -17.78
C ASP A 237 0.98 -6.29 -17.05
N ALA A 238 1.45 -7.46 -16.61
CA ALA A 238 2.69 -7.60 -15.87
C ALA A 238 3.96 -7.16 -16.63
N LEU A 239 3.89 -6.94 -17.94
CA LEU A 239 5.01 -6.57 -18.83
C LEU A 239 4.83 -5.15 -19.41
N ASP A 240 3.85 -4.38 -18.97
CA ASP A 240 3.57 -3.04 -19.49
C ASP A 240 4.52 -1.99 -18.91
N LEU A 241 5.67 -1.84 -19.57
CA LEU A 241 6.67 -0.83 -19.21
C LEU A 241 6.22 0.59 -19.52
N VAL A 242 5.27 0.79 -20.44
CA VAL A 242 4.77 2.12 -20.78
C VAL A 242 3.90 2.63 -19.64
N GLY A 243 2.97 1.82 -19.13
CA GLY A 243 2.18 2.13 -17.94
C GLY A 243 3.05 2.37 -16.70
N LEU A 244 4.14 1.58 -16.55
CA LEU A 244 5.13 1.81 -15.50
C LEU A 244 5.81 3.18 -15.64
N GLN A 245 6.29 3.53 -16.84
CA GLN A 245 6.93 4.83 -17.09
C GLN A 245 5.96 6.00 -16.82
N GLN A 246 4.70 5.88 -17.24
CA GLN A 246 3.67 6.89 -16.98
C GLN A 246 3.45 7.13 -15.47
N ALA A 247 3.52 6.10 -14.62
CA ALA A 247 3.43 6.26 -13.17
C ALA A 247 4.58 7.13 -12.61
N PHE A 248 5.78 6.99 -13.17
CA PHE A 248 6.94 7.81 -12.79
C PHE A 248 6.89 9.21 -13.41
N GLU A 249 6.32 9.37 -14.60
CA GLU A 249 6.05 10.69 -15.18
C GLU A 249 5.04 11.48 -14.35
N ASP A 250 3.99 10.85 -13.80
CA ASP A 250 2.98 11.49 -12.93
C ASP A 250 3.61 12.09 -11.66
N VAL A 251 4.65 11.46 -11.10
CA VAL A 251 5.40 12.00 -9.96
C VAL A 251 6.52 12.98 -10.37
N GLY A 252 6.67 13.25 -11.67
CA GLY A 252 7.64 14.19 -12.22
C GLY A 252 9.04 13.61 -12.48
N LEU A 253 9.18 12.28 -12.53
CA LEU A 253 10.39 11.59 -12.96
C LEU A 253 10.25 11.09 -14.40
N LYS A 254 10.51 11.99 -15.35
CA LYS A 254 10.58 11.63 -16.78
C LYS A 254 11.95 11.07 -17.14
N ALA A 255 11.98 9.99 -17.92
CA ALA A 255 13.20 9.40 -18.44
C ALA A 255 13.01 8.92 -19.89
N ASP A 256 14.11 8.90 -20.65
CA ASP A 256 14.14 8.28 -21.98
C ASP A 256 14.57 6.82 -21.82
N GLY A 257 13.59 5.91 -21.83
CA GLY A 257 13.81 4.49 -21.60
C GLY A 257 13.89 4.10 -20.12
N PHE A 258 14.98 4.45 -19.43
CA PHE A 258 15.26 4.02 -18.04
C PHE A 258 15.65 5.19 -17.14
N LEU A 259 15.32 5.08 -15.85
CA LEU A 259 15.77 6.04 -14.84
C LEU A 259 17.30 6.06 -14.76
N THR A 260 17.88 7.25 -14.75
CA THR A 260 19.30 7.44 -14.43
C THR A 260 19.57 7.11 -12.96
N LYS A 261 20.83 6.84 -12.59
CA LYS A 261 21.20 6.55 -11.19
C LYS A 261 20.75 7.64 -10.20
N ALA A 262 20.92 8.90 -10.57
CA ALA A 262 20.45 10.03 -9.77
C ALA A 262 18.92 10.09 -9.62
N GLN A 263 18.16 9.60 -10.61
CA GLN A 263 16.71 9.46 -10.49
C GLN A 263 16.31 8.26 -9.63
N GLN A 264 17.03 7.14 -9.76
CA GLN A 264 16.82 5.95 -8.92
C GLN A 264 17.04 6.26 -7.44
N GLU A 265 18.08 7.02 -7.09
CA GLU A 265 18.38 7.48 -5.72
C GLU A 265 17.28 8.34 -5.10
N ARG A 266 16.44 8.97 -5.92
CA ARG A 266 15.30 9.77 -5.45
C ARG A 266 14.08 8.90 -5.12
N VAL A 267 14.02 7.65 -5.53
CA VAL A 267 12.89 6.75 -5.27
C VAL A 267 12.96 6.27 -3.83
N ILE A 268 12.00 6.70 -3.01
CA ILE A 268 11.93 6.35 -1.59
C ILE A 268 11.23 5.00 -1.39
N GLN A 269 10.12 4.80 -2.10
CA GLN A 269 9.34 3.57 -2.05
C GLN A 269 8.49 3.46 -3.32
N VAL A 270 8.12 2.23 -3.69
CA VAL A 270 7.13 1.95 -4.73
C VAL A 270 6.12 0.98 -4.17
N PHE A 271 4.84 1.32 -4.29
CA PHE A 271 3.73 0.44 -3.99
C PHE A 271 3.25 -0.22 -5.27
N VAL A 272 3.05 -1.53 -5.20
CA VAL A 272 2.60 -2.35 -6.32
C VAL A 272 1.46 -3.25 -5.86
N ASN A 273 0.32 -3.18 -6.54
CA ASN A 273 -0.67 -4.25 -6.48
C ASN A 273 -0.50 -5.14 -7.72
N ALA A 274 -0.12 -6.41 -7.53
CA ALA A 274 0.09 -7.35 -8.61
C ALA A 274 -1.20 -8.10 -8.97
N GLY A 275 -1.69 -7.92 -10.20
CA GLY A 275 -2.92 -8.55 -10.69
C GLY A 275 -2.70 -9.67 -11.72
N ALA A 276 -1.44 -10.03 -12.00
CA ALA A 276 -1.08 -10.99 -13.07
C ALA A 276 -1.73 -12.38 -12.93
N ASP A 277 -2.13 -12.78 -11.71
CA ASP A 277 -2.84 -14.03 -11.46
C ASP A 277 -4.36 -13.94 -11.72
N ALA A 278 -4.86 -12.84 -12.26
CA ALA A 278 -6.27 -12.70 -12.63
C ALA A 278 -6.67 -13.46 -13.91
N LEU A 279 -5.75 -13.53 -14.87
CA LEU A 279 -6.00 -14.06 -16.21
C LEU A 279 -5.14 -15.31 -16.44
N PRO A 280 -5.52 -16.21 -17.36
CA PRO A 280 -4.75 -17.43 -17.66
C PRO A 280 -3.60 -17.20 -18.67
N ASP A 281 -3.52 -16.01 -19.26
CA ASP A 281 -2.55 -15.64 -20.27
C ASP A 281 -2.07 -14.19 -20.10
N ILE A 282 -0.92 -13.89 -20.72
CA ILE A 282 -0.43 -12.53 -20.91
C ILE A 282 -0.13 -12.32 -22.39
N ARG A 283 -0.75 -11.30 -22.99
CA ARG A 283 -0.61 -10.97 -24.43
C ARG A 283 -0.87 -12.17 -25.34
N GLY A 284 -1.87 -12.99 -25.00
CA GLY A 284 -2.25 -14.19 -25.76
C GLY A 284 -1.34 -15.40 -25.55
N GLN A 285 -0.35 -15.32 -24.67
CA GLN A 285 0.51 -16.45 -24.30
C GLN A 285 0.10 -17.02 -22.96
N ARG A 286 -0.38 -18.27 -22.97
CA ARG A 286 -0.78 -19.00 -21.76
C ARG A 286 0.40 -19.12 -20.79
N HIS A 287 0.17 -18.84 -19.51
CA HIS A 287 1.13 -19.12 -18.43
C HIS A 287 0.61 -20.23 -17.50
N THR A 288 1.47 -20.71 -16.58
CA THR A 288 1.15 -21.85 -15.71
C THR A 288 0.85 -21.47 -14.26
N MET A 289 0.74 -20.17 -13.90
CA MET A 289 0.52 -19.73 -12.52
C MET A 289 -0.66 -20.43 -11.80
N HIS A 290 -1.68 -20.90 -12.52
CA HIS A 290 -2.84 -21.61 -11.96
C HIS A 290 -2.88 -23.12 -12.21
N THR A 291 -1.95 -23.65 -13.02
CA THR A 291 -1.96 -25.07 -13.43
C THR A 291 -0.70 -25.82 -13.02
N ASP A 292 0.34 -25.11 -12.59
CA ASP A 292 1.59 -25.70 -12.11
C ASP A 292 1.46 -26.23 -10.68
N ALA A 293 2.47 -26.95 -10.21
CA ALA A 293 2.59 -27.44 -8.84
C ALA A 293 2.59 -26.30 -7.81
N LEU A 294 2.99 -25.09 -8.21
CA LEU A 294 2.98 -23.89 -7.36
C LEU A 294 1.68 -23.07 -7.45
N SER A 295 0.61 -23.60 -8.05
CA SER A 295 -0.65 -22.87 -8.27
C SER A 295 -1.32 -22.35 -6.99
N MET A 296 -1.21 -23.10 -5.89
CA MET A 296 -1.63 -22.66 -4.55
C MET A 296 -0.85 -21.43 -4.01
N HIS A 297 0.23 -21.04 -4.71
CA HIS A 297 1.07 -19.89 -4.43
C HIS A 297 1.06 -18.87 -5.58
N ALA A 298 0.04 -18.85 -6.45
CA ALA A 298 -0.04 -17.94 -7.59
C ALA A 298 0.24 -16.46 -7.23
N GLY A 299 -0.31 -15.97 -6.11
CA GLY A 299 -0.02 -14.61 -5.63
C GLY A 299 1.44 -14.36 -5.26
N ILE A 300 2.23 -15.37 -4.88
CA ILE A 300 3.69 -15.23 -4.70
C ILE A 300 4.38 -15.05 -6.04
N LEU A 301 3.95 -15.83 -7.05
CA LEU A 301 4.51 -15.75 -8.40
C LEU A 301 4.18 -14.40 -9.05
N ALA A 302 2.93 -13.93 -8.94
CA ALA A 302 2.51 -12.63 -9.42
C ALA A 302 3.36 -11.50 -8.81
N LYS A 303 3.60 -11.56 -7.49
CA LYS A 303 4.48 -10.61 -6.81
C LYS A 303 5.93 -10.69 -7.23
N ALA A 304 6.46 -11.89 -7.43
CA ALA A 304 7.84 -12.08 -7.89
C ALA A 304 8.06 -11.47 -9.28
N VAL A 305 7.10 -11.67 -10.20
CA VAL A 305 7.14 -11.07 -11.55
C VAL A 305 7.04 -9.55 -11.45
N ALA A 306 6.04 -9.02 -10.73
CA ALA A 306 5.85 -7.58 -10.59
C ALA A 306 7.08 -6.89 -9.96
N ASN A 307 7.65 -7.48 -8.90
CA ASN A 307 8.86 -6.97 -8.26
C ASN A 307 10.06 -6.99 -9.21
N ALA A 308 10.26 -8.06 -9.98
CA ALA A 308 11.37 -8.14 -10.94
C ALA A 308 11.22 -7.09 -12.06
N VAL A 309 10.02 -6.93 -12.62
CA VAL A 309 9.75 -5.97 -13.71
C VAL A 309 9.92 -4.54 -13.21
N VAL A 310 9.25 -4.15 -12.12
CA VAL A 310 9.38 -2.80 -11.54
C VAL A 310 10.80 -2.57 -11.06
N GLY A 311 11.39 -3.54 -10.35
CA GLY A 311 12.76 -3.46 -9.83
C GLY A 311 13.81 -3.28 -10.91
N SER A 312 13.60 -3.85 -12.11
CA SER A 312 14.50 -3.63 -13.24
C SER A 312 14.53 -2.17 -13.73
N TYR A 313 13.43 -1.43 -13.56
CA TYR A 313 13.33 -0.02 -13.92
C TYR A 313 13.90 0.90 -12.82
N VAL A 314 13.57 0.62 -11.55
CA VAL A 314 13.98 1.46 -10.41
C VAL A 314 15.35 1.12 -9.82
N GLY A 315 15.90 -0.06 -10.13
CA GLY A 315 17.17 -0.53 -9.57
C GLY A 315 17.08 -0.92 -8.10
N GLU A 316 15.92 -1.41 -7.65
CA GLU A 316 15.59 -1.64 -6.23
C GLU A 316 14.68 -2.88 -6.08
N THR A 317 14.87 -3.65 -5.00
CA THR A 317 14.09 -4.87 -4.71
C THR A 317 13.18 -4.72 -3.49
N ARG A 318 13.40 -3.69 -2.66
CA ARG A 318 12.57 -3.31 -1.51
C ARG A 318 11.34 -2.53 -1.98
N ILE A 319 10.47 -3.23 -2.72
CA ILE A 319 9.20 -2.74 -3.25
C ILE A 319 8.07 -3.36 -2.43
N LEU A 320 7.15 -2.54 -1.95
CA LEU A 320 5.95 -3.00 -1.26
C LEU A 320 4.99 -3.56 -2.31
N CYS A 321 4.79 -4.87 -2.29
CA CYS A 321 4.05 -5.58 -3.34
C CYS A 321 2.96 -6.45 -2.74
N SER A 322 1.70 -6.12 -3.01
CA SER A 322 0.54 -6.94 -2.70
C SER A 322 0.13 -7.79 -3.92
N ALA A 323 -0.70 -8.82 -3.69
CA ALA A 323 -1.33 -9.57 -4.77
C ALA A 323 -2.83 -9.71 -4.54
N GLY A 324 -3.57 -9.56 -5.64
CA GLY A 324 -5.02 -9.63 -5.67
C GLY A 324 -5.58 -8.71 -6.74
N SER A 325 -6.50 -9.22 -7.54
CA SER A 325 -7.15 -8.46 -8.62
C SER A 325 -8.60 -8.13 -8.30
N GLU A 326 -9.08 -8.44 -7.10
CA GLU A 326 -10.49 -8.28 -6.74
C GLU A 326 -10.85 -6.78 -6.66
N HIS A 327 -11.34 -6.21 -7.77
CA HIS A 327 -11.68 -4.79 -7.97
C HIS A 327 -10.51 -3.80 -7.79
N GLN A 328 -9.27 -4.27 -7.94
CA GLN A 328 -8.04 -3.50 -7.78
C GLN A 328 -7.38 -3.29 -9.15
N GLY A 329 -7.98 -2.41 -9.96
CA GLY A 329 -7.65 -2.18 -11.35
C GLY A 329 -8.33 -3.14 -12.34
N PRO A 330 -8.08 -2.96 -13.65
CA PRO A 330 -8.45 -3.94 -14.66
C PRO A 330 -7.86 -5.33 -14.36
N GLN A 331 -8.56 -6.40 -14.73
CA GLN A 331 -8.03 -7.75 -14.53
C GLN A 331 -6.69 -7.94 -15.26
N GLY A 332 -5.68 -8.45 -14.54
CA GLY A 332 -4.33 -8.66 -15.06
C GLY A 332 -3.38 -7.48 -14.87
N ALA A 333 -3.90 -6.30 -14.52
CA ALA A 333 -3.12 -5.08 -14.37
C ALA A 333 -2.27 -5.07 -13.09
N ASN A 334 -1.19 -4.29 -13.11
CA ASN A 334 -0.52 -3.88 -11.88
C ASN A 334 -0.76 -2.40 -11.62
N LEU A 335 -1.17 -2.06 -10.40
CA LEU A 335 -1.26 -0.66 -9.96
C LEU A 335 0.08 -0.24 -9.38
N ILE A 336 0.60 0.92 -9.76
CA ILE A 336 1.92 1.40 -9.37
C ILE A 336 1.80 2.79 -8.75
N ALA A 337 2.34 2.96 -7.54
CA ALA A 337 2.44 4.28 -6.91
C ALA A 337 3.88 4.53 -6.41
N PRO A 338 4.70 5.26 -7.19
CA PRO A 338 6.04 5.62 -6.77
C PRO A 338 6.02 6.85 -5.86
N ILE A 339 6.85 6.81 -4.82
CA ILE A 339 7.15 7.94 -3.94
C ILE A 339 8.59 8.36 -4.16
N VAL A 340 8.78 9.65 -4.40
CA VAL A 340 10.09 10.21 -4.75
C VAL A 340 10.39 11.44 -3.93
N ARG A 341 11.67 11.65 -3.64
CA ARG A 341 12.17 12.94 -3.17
C ARG A 341 12.22 13.93 -4.33
N ILE A 342 11.70 15.13 -4.13
CA ILE A 342 11.76 16.20 -5.13
C ILE A 342 13.12 16.93 -5.07
N VAL A 343 13.56 17.51 -6.17
CA VAL A 343 14.78 18.34 -6.20
C VAL A 343 14.40 19.74 -5.74
N GLY A 344 15.10 20.28 -4.74
CA GLY A 344 14.87 21.63 -4.20
C GLY A 344 14.22 21.70 -2.81
N GLY A 345 14.15 20.58 -2.08
CA GLY A 345 13.90 20.60 -0.64
C GLY A 345 15.05 21.28 0.10
N VAL A 346 14.73 22.18 1.02
CA VAL A 346 15.74 22.91 1.80
C VAL A 346 16.30 21.92 2.82
N ALA A 347 17.54 21.49 2.58
CA ALA A 347 18.36 20.80 3.59
C ALA A 347 18.56 21.69 4.83
#